data_AF-A0A518I3C4-F1
#
_entry.id   AF-A0A518I3C4-F1
#
_cell.length_a   1.000
_cell.length_b   1.000
_cell.length_c   1.000
_cell.angle_alpha   90.00
_cell.angle_beta   90.00
_cell.angle_gamma   90.00
#
_symmetry.space_group_name_H-M   'P 1'
#
loop_
_entity.id
_entity.type
_entity.pdbx_description
1 polymer ?
#
loop_
_entity_poly.entity_id
_entity_poly.type
_entity_poly.pdbx_seq_one_letter_code
_entity_poly.pdbx_strand_id
1 'polypeptide(L)'
;MLEFRLEHDAIHLLAELTLIVVLFTDASRIDLKLFCREHDLPVRLLTIGLPLCILMGTIAAWLLFPGFGFWQAAVLAAIVAPTDAALAHAVVTNKLAPTRIRQAISVESGLNDGICLPLFLIFLCGARVAEHLETTSYWVQFAAMQIGIGPLVGICVGYIGGKLIERSAIHKWIRTAGTISVAGFRWMG
;
A
#
# COMPACT_ATOMS: atom_id res chain seq x y z
N MET A 1 -24.48 -25.48 9.32
CA MET A 1 -24.63 -24.39 8.33
C MET A 1 -24.35 -23.01 8.91
N LEU A 2 -24.75 -22.71 10.16
CA LEU A 2 -24.39 -21.45 10.85
C LEU A 2 -22.89 -21.36 11.24
N GLU A 3 -22.27 -22.45 11.68
CA GLU A 3 -20.84 -22.45 12.06
C GLU A 3 -19.90 -22.13 10.88
N PHE A 4 -20.18 -22.67 9.69
CA PHE A 4 -19.37 -22.42 8.48
C PHE A 4 -19.40 -20.94 8.03
N ARG A 5 -20.50 -20.23 8.31
CA ARG A 5 -20.68 -18.81 7.98
C ARG A 5 -19.93 -17.92 8.97
N LEU A 6 -19.98 -18.29 10.26
CA LEU A 6 -19.23 -17.60 11.32
C LEU A 6 -17.71 -17.74 11.13
N GLU A 7 -17.22 -18.91 10.70
CA GLU A 7 -15.80 -19.07 10.39
C GLU A 7 -15.37 -18.22 9.18
N HIS A 8 -16.18 -18.16 8.12
CA HIS A 8 -15.88 -17.31 6.96
C HIS A 8 -15.83 -15.83 7.36
N ASP A 9 -16.82 -15.34 8.12
CA ASP A 9 -16.87 -13.94 8.56
C ASP A 9 -15.71 -13.60 9.51
N ALA A 10 -15.36 -14.51 10.42
CA ALA A 10 -14.24 -14.33 11.34
C ALA A 10 -12.89 -14.31 10.61
N ILE A 11 -12.68 -15.21 9.64
CA ILE A 11 -11.47 -15.26 8.82
C ILE A 11 -11.37 -13.99 7.96
N HIS A 12 -12.49 -13.53 7.39
CA HIS A 12 -12.52 -12.30 6.60
C HIS A 12 -12.14 -11.08 7.44
N LEU A 13 -12.70 -10.97 8.64
CA LEU A 13 -12.43 -9.86 9.56
C LEU A 13 -10.98 -9.88 10.07
N LEU A 14 -10.45 -11.06 10.39
CA LEU A 14 -9.05 -11.22 10.77
C LEU A 14 -8.11 -10.88 9.62
N ALA A 15 -8.40 -11.33 8.40
CA ALA A 15 -7.60 -11.01 7.22
C ALA A 15 -7.62 -9.51 6.91
N GLU A 16 -8.79 -8.87 7.02
CA GLU A 16 -8.95 -7.43 6.83
C GLU A 16 -8.18 -6.63 7.87
N LEU A 17 -8.32 -6.95 9.15
CA LEU A 17 -7.56 -6.29 10.23
C LEU A 17 -6.05 -6.51 10.07
N THR A 18 -5.63 -7.71 9.71
CA THR A 18 -4.22 -8.03 9.49
C THR A 18 -3.67 -7.21 8.33
N LEU A 19 -4.40 -7.14 7.21
CA LEU A 19 -4.01 -6.34 6.05
C LEU A 19 -3.93 -4.85 6.41
N ILE A 20 -4.89 -4.32 7.16
CA ILE A 20 -4.86 -2.92 7.64
C ILE A 20 -3.60 -2.66 8.48
N VAL A 21 -3.28 -3.55 9.43
CA VAL A 21 -2.13 -3.39 10.31
C VAL A 21 -0.81 -3.52 9.54
N VAL A 22 -0.70 -4.48 8.62
CA VAL A 22 0.50 -4.66 7.78
C VAL A 22 0.72 -3.45 6.89
N LEU A 23 -0.30 -3.03 6.13
CA LEU A 23 -0.22 -1.85 5.25
C LEU A 23 0.11 -0.57 6.03
N PHE A 24 -0.49 -0.38 7.21
CA PHE A 24 -0.18 0.76 8.07
C PHE A 24 1.25 0.70 8.60
N THR A 25 1.70 -0.47 9.04
CA THR A 25 3.05 -0.66 9.59
C THR A 25 4.11 -0.40 8.51
N ASP A 26 3.90 -0.91 7.30
CA ASP A 26 4.82 -0.69 6.19
C ASP A 26 4.84 0.77 5.77
N ALA A 27 3.66 1.41 5.64
CA ALA A 27 3.57 2.84 5.36
C ALA A 27 4.28 3.70 6.42
N SER A 28 4.18 3.34 7.71
CA SER A 28 4.82 4.08 8.81
C SER A 28 6.35 4.03 8.81
N ARG A 29 6.94 3.03 8.13
CA ARG A 29 8.40 2.85 8.01
C ARG A 29 9.00 3.60 6.81
N ILE A 30 8.16 4.14 5.91
CA ILE A 30 8.62 4.87 4.73
C ILE A 30 9.20 6.23 5.15
N ASP A 31 10.49 6.44 4.88
CA ASP A 31 11.14 7.73 5.07
C ASP A 31 10.96 8.62 3.83
N LEU A 32 9.93 9.47 3.87
CA LEU A 32 9.57 10.41 2.80
C LEU A 32 10.68 11.42 2.47
N LYS A 33 11.58 11.74 3.42
CA LYS A 33 12.69 12.68 3.18
C LYS A 33 13.81 12.03 2.39
N LEU A 34 14.00 10.73 2.53
CA LEU A 34 14.99 9.97 1.78
C LEU A 34 14.50 9.65 0.37
N PHE A 35 13.19 9.41 0.22
CA PHE A 35 12.51 9.35 -1.08
C PHE A 35 12.89 10.59 -1.89
N CYS A 36 12.74 11.80 -1.30
CA CYS A 36 13.11 13.09 -1.91
C CYS A 36 14.53 13.22 -2.49
N ARG A 37 15.45 12.32 -2.15
CA ARG A 37 16.89 12.49 -2.39
C ARG A 37 17.50 11.42 -3.30
N GLU A 38 16.89 10.24 -3.42
CA GLU A 38 17.35 9.12 -4.28
C GLU A 38 16.19 8.52 -5.11
N HIS A 39 15.44 9.38 -5.83
CA HIS A 39 14.19 9.01 -6.52
C HIS A 39 14.32 8.20 -7.81
N ASP A 40 15.41 8.34 -8.57
CA ASP A 40 15.40 7.96 -10.00
C ASP A 40 15.18 6.46 -10.26
N LEU A 41 15.70 5.60 -9.39
CA LEU A 41 15.57 4.14 -9.50
C LEU A 41 14.18 3.64 -9.06
N PRO A 42 13.70 3.94 -7.84
CA PRO A 42 12.38 3.53 -7.38
C PRO A 42 11.26 4.10 -8.26
N VAL A 43 11.35 5.36 -8.69
CA VAL A 43 10.33 5.98 -9.54
C VAL A 43 10.26 5.32 -10.90
N ARG A 44 11.39 4.95 -11.51
CA ARG A 44 11.39 4.30 -12.84
C ARG A 44 10.83 2.87 -12.79
N LEU A 45 11.15 2.12 -11.74
CA LEU A 45 10.58 0.79 -11.51
C LEU A 45 9.07 0.87 -11.24
N LEU A 46 8.63 1.90 -10.54
CA LEU A 46 7.21 2.08 -10.21
C LEU A 46 6.36 2.64 -11.37
N THR A 47 6.92 3.54 -12.17
CA THR A 47 6.21 4.17 -13.29
C THR A 47 6.26 3.34 -14.57
N ILE A 48 7.27 2.48 -14.73
CA ILE A 48 7.46 1.66 -15.94
C ILE A 48 7.38 0.17 -15.60
N GLY A 49 8.12 -0.30 -14.60
CA GLY A 49 8.18 -1.71 -14.23
C GLY A 49 6.84 -2.26 -13.76
N LEU A 50 6.19 -1.60 -12.80
CA LEU A 50 4.91 -2.05 -12.25
C LEU A 50 3.78 -2.10 -13.31
N PRO A 51 3.55 -1.06 -14.13
CA PRO A 51 2.57 -1.14 -15.22
C PRO A 51 2.89 -2.21 -16.25
N LEU A 52 4.18 -2.42 -16.56
CA LEU A 52 4.59 -3.45 -17.51
C LEU A 52 4.37 -4.85 -16.93
N CYS A 53 4.66 -5.07 -15.64
CA CYS A 53 4.36 -6.31 -14.93
C CYS A 53 2.86 -6.59 -14.90
N ILE A 54 2.03 -5.59 -14.60
CA ILE A 54 0.56 -5.73 -14.63
C ILE A 54 0.09 -6.05 -16.05
N LEU A 55 0.61 -5.37 -17.07
CA LEU A 55 0.24 -5.62 -18.46
C LEU A 55 0.61 -7.05 -18.89
N MET A 56 1.85 -7.48 -18.65
CA MET A 56 2.30 -8.83 -18.99
C MET A 56 1.54 -9.89 -18.18
N GLY A 57 1.31 -9.63 -16.89
CA GLY A 57 0.50 -10.51 -16.03
C GLY A 57 -0.95 -10.62 -16.51
N THR A 58 -1.53 -9.52 -16.99
CA THR A 58 -2.89 -9.50 -17.54
C THR A 58 -2.97 -10.34 -18.81
N ILE A 59 -2.00 -10.18 -19.71
CA ILE A 59 -1.90 -10.97 -20.94
C ILE A 59 -1.74 -12.46 -20.59
N ALA A 60 -0.81 -12.79 -19.69
CA ALA A 60 -0.58 -14.17 -19.26
C ALA A 60 -1.84 -14.79 -18.63
N ALA A 61 -2.52 -14.07 -17.73
CA ALA A 61 -3.77 -14.51 -17.12
C ALA A 61 -4.88 -14.72 -18.16
N TRP A 62 -5.00 -13.81 -19.12
CA TRP A 62 -6.00 -13.92 -20.19
C TRP A 62 -5.76 -15.14 -21.09
N LEU A 63 -4.50 -15.47 -21.38
CA LEU A 63 -4.14 -16.67 -22.15
C LEU A 63 -4.34 -17.98 -21.36
N LEU A 64 -4.02 -17.98 -20.06
CA LEU A 64 -4.09 -19.18 -19.22
C LEU A 64 -5.51 -19.50 -18.76
N PHE A 65 -6.37 -18.49 -18.61
CA PHE A 65 -7.74 -18.64 -18.11
C PHE A 65 -8.76 -18.19 -19.19
N PRO A 66 -9.16 -19.09 -20.12
CA PRO A 66 -10.05 -18.75 -21.25
C PRO A 66 -11.48 -18.35 -20.86
N GLY A 67 -11.82 -18.34 -19.57
CA GLY A 67 -13.09 -17.81 -19.04
C GLY A 67 -12.98 -16.42 -18.41
N PHE A 68 -11.79 -15.84 -18.29
CA PHE A 68 -11.60 -14.52 -17.70
C PHE A 68 -11.78 -13.43 -18.75
N GLY A 69 -12.61 -12.44 -18.45
CA GLY A 69 -12.60 -11.18 -19.18
C GLY A 69 -11.32 -10.37 -18.90
N PHE A 70 -11.08 -9.35 -19.72
CA PHE A 70 -9.90 -8.49 -19.57
C PHE A 70 -9.75 -7.92 -18.16
N TRP A 71 -10.86 -7.46 -17.56
CA TRP A 71 -10.84 -6.86 -16.23
C TRP A 71 -10.54 -7.87 -15.13
N GLN A 72 -11.05 -9.10 -15.21
CA GLN A 72 -10.73 -10.16 -14.25
C GLN A 72 -9.26 -10.57 -14.35
N ALA A 73 -8.71 -10.64 -15.55
CA ALA A 73 -7.29 -10.89 -15.77
C ALA A 73 -6.41 -9.76 -15.21
N ALA A 74 -6.84 -8.50 -15.35
CA ALA A 74 -6.15 -7.34 -14.79
C ALA A 74 -6.20 -7.30 -13.25
N VAL A 75 -7.32 -7.71 -12.66
CA VAL A 75 -7.43 -7.90 -11.20
C VAL A 75 -6.43 -8.93 -10.70
N LEU A 76 -6.36 -10.10 -11.36
CA LEU A 76 -5.39 -11.13 -10.99
C LEU A 76 -3.95 -10.63 -11.11
N ALA A 77 -3.64 -9.95 -12.21
CA ALA A 77 -2.33 -9.37 -12.43
C ALA A 77 -1.96 -8.33 -11.36
N ALA A 78 -2.89 -7.48 -10.93
CA ALA A 78 -2.64 -6.49 -9.88
C ALA A 78 -2.46 -7.09 -8.47
N ILE A 79 -2.99 -8.30 -8.22
CA ILE A 79 -2.72 -9.04 -6.98
C ILE A 79 -1.32 -9.69 -7.01
N VAL A 80 -0.88 -10.15 -8.19
CA VAL A 80 0.38 -10.90 -8.34
C VAL A 80 1.59 -9.98 -8.62
N ALA A 81 1.37 -8.84 -9.26
CA ALA A 81 2.42 -7.90 -9.64
C ALA A 81 3.20 -7.27 -8.47
N PRO A 82 2.60 -6.95 -7.30
CA PRO A 82 3.37 -6.38 -6.22
C PRO A 82 4.32 -7.45 -5.65
N THR A 83 5.62 -7.27 -5.89
CA THR A 83 6.68 -8.14 -5.41
C THR A 83 6.88 -7.98 -3.90
N ASP A 84 6.59 -9.09 -3.22
CA ASP A 84 6.59 -9.38 -1.79
C ASP A 84 7.49 -8.51 -0.88
N ALA A 85 6.82 -7.76 0.01
CA ALA A 85 7.42 -7.09 1.16
C ALA A 85 8.21 -8.05 2.07
N ALA A 86 7.93 -9.35 2.08
CA ALA A 86 8.66 -10.33 2.90
C ALA A 86 10.09 -10.59 2.40
N LEU A 87 10.30 -10.67 1.08
CA LEU A 87 11.64 -10.78 0.50
C LEU A 87 12.45 -9.50 0.68
N ALA A 88 11.79 -8.34 0.51
CA ALA A 88 12.36 -7.03 0.83
C ALA A 88 12.75 -6.96 2.32
N HIS A 89 11.88 -7.40 3.24
CA HIS A 89 12.11 -7.39 4.67
C HIS A 89 13.32 -8.24 5.07
N ALA A 90 13.55 -9.40 4.44
CA ALA A 90 14.73 -10.24 4.69
C ALA A 90 16.04 -9.50 4.34
N VAL A 91 16.06 -8.70 3.29
CA VAL A 91 17.23 -7.88 2.91
C VAL A 91 17.35 -6.64 3.80
N VAL A 92 16.23 -5.99 4.11
CA VAL A 92 16.18 -4.79 4.97
C VAL A 92 16.54 -5.11 6.43
N THR A 93 16.34 -6.34 6.90
CA THR A 93 16.76 -6.76 8.26
C THR A 93 18.21 -7.26 8.31
N ASN A 94 18.82 -7.55 7.17
CA ASN A 94 20.21 -8.00 7.11
C ASN A 94 21.18 -6.82 7.31
N LYS A 95 21.88 -6.80 8.46
CA LYS A 95 22.85 -5.76 8.82
C LYS A 95 24.12 -5.77 7.97
N LEU A 96 24.35 -6.84 7.19
CA LEU A 96 25.47 -6.92 6.25
C LEU A 96 25.20 -6.12 4.96
N ALA A 97 23.94 -5.80 4.66
CA ALA A 97 23.60 -4.98 3.51
C ALA A 97 23.87 -3.49 3.79
N PRO A 98 24.52 -2.76 2.87
CA PRO A 98 24.69 -1.31 2.96
C PRO A 98 23.38 -0.58 3.24
N THR A 99 23.40 0.41 4.12
CA THR A 99 22.21 1.19 4.52
C THR A 99 21.43 1.75 3.33
N ARG A 100 22.13 2.21 2.29
CA ARG A 100 21.51 2.71 1.05
C ARG A 100 20.66 1.66 0.33
N ILE A 101 21.14 0.42 0.24
CA ILE A 101 20.41 -0.68 -0.42
C ILE A 101 19.17 -1.04 0.39
N ARG A 102 19.30 -1.12 1.71
CA ARG A 102 18.17 -1.38 2.62
C ARG A 102 17.11 -0.29 2.51
N GLN A 103 17.52 0.98 2.45
CA GLN A 103 16.59 2.10 2.30
C GLN A 103 15.92 2.12 0.93
N ALA A 104 16.68 1.91 -0.15
CA ALA A 104 16.14 1.85 -1.50
C ALA A 104 15.08 0.75 -1.66
N ILE A 105 15.38 -0.46 -1.17
CA ILE A 105 14.44 -1.61 -1.20
C ILE A 105 13.20 -1.34 -0.34
N SER A 106 13.37 -0.73 0.85
CA SER A 106 12.23 -0.43 1.73
C SER A 106 11.30 0.62 1.12
N VAL A 107 11.85 1.61 0.41
CA VAL A 107 11.09 2.61 -0.33
C VAL A 107 10.41 1.98 -1.55
N GLU A 108 11.11 1.15 -2.32
CA GLU A 108 10.57 0.46 -3.48
C GLU A 108 9.39 -0.44 -3.10
N SER A 109 9.54 -1.26 -2.06
CA SER A 109 8.49 -2.15 -1.55
C SER A 109 7.26 -1.39 -1.07
N GLY A 110 7.45 -0.36 -0.23
CA GLY A 110 6.31 0.41 0.31
C GLY A 110 5.58 1.24 -0.76
N LEU A 111 6.31 1.73 -1.75
CA LEU A 111 5.74 2.49 -2.86
C LEU A 111 4.96 1.57 -3.82
N ASN A 112 5.48 0.35 -4.05
CA ASN A 112 4.80 -0.68 -4.84
C ASN A 112 3.44 -1.04 -4.24
N ASP A 113 3.40 -1.33 -2.94
CA ASP A 113 2.15 -1.65 -2.23
C ASP A 113 1.16 -0.48 -2.24
N GLY A 114 1.67 0.75 -2.09
CA GLY A 114 0.85 1.96 -2.11
C GLY A 114 0.17 2.26 -3.45
N ILE A 115 0.81 1.93 -4.59
CA ILE A 115 0.24 2.14 -5.93
C ILE A 115 -0.61 0.96 -6.39
N CYS A 116 -0.25 -0.27 -6.00
CA CYS A 116 -0.95 -1.45 -6.47
C CYS A 116 -2.40 -1.50 -5.95
N LEU A 117 -2.65 -1.05 -4.72
CA LEU A 117 -4.00 -1.05 -4.14
C LEU A 117 -5.00 -0.18 -4.93
N PRO A 118 -4.73 1.11 -5.26
CA PRO A 118 -5.59 1.89 -6.14
C PRO A 118 -5.84 1.26 -7.50
N LEU A 119 -4.80 0.71 -8.14
CA LEU A 119 -4.93 0.05 -9.45
C LEU A 119 -5.80 -1.21 -9.36
N PHE A 120 -5.60 -2.03 -8.33
CA PHE A 120 -6.43 -3.18 -8.03
C PHE A 120 -7.91 -2.79 -7.88
N LEU A 121 -8.21 -1.73 -7.12
CA LEU A 121 -9.57 -1.25 -6.92
C LEU A 121 -10.21 -0.78 -8.24
N ILE A 122 -9.46 -0.10 -9.12
CA ILE A 122 -9.94 0.31 -10.44
C ILE A 122 -10.29 -0.90 -11.28
N PHE A 123 -9.40 -1.90 -11.38
CA PHE A 123 -9.66 -3.11 -12.16
C PHE A 123 -10.81 -3.92 -11.59
N LEU A 124 -10.92 -4.01 -10.27
CA LEU A 124 -12.02 -4.70 -9.59
C LEU A 124 -13.36 -4.03 -9.92
N CYS A 125 -13.43 -2.71 -9.84
CA CYS A 125 -14.62 -1.96 -10.23
C CYS A 125 -14.94 -2.16 -11.72
N GLY A 126 -13.93 -2.11 -12.59
CA GLY A 126 -14.07 -2.39 -14.02
C GLY A 126 -14.65 -3.78 -14.30
N ALA A 127 -14.19 -4.80 -13.58
CA ALA A 127 -14.72 -6.17 -13.69
C ALA A 127 -16.18 -6.23 -13.27
N ARG A 128 -16.56 -5.57 -12.17
CA ARG A 128 -17.96 -5.53 -11.69
C ARG A 128 -18.88 -4.78 -12.66
N VAL A 129 -18.41 -3.68 -13.24
CA VAL A 129 -19.14 -2.93 -14.27
C VAL A 129 -19.34 -3.77 -15.53
N ALA A 130 -18.32 -4.51 -15.96
CA ALA A 130 -18.38 -5.35 -17.15
C ALA A 130 -19.36 -6.53 -17.01
N GLU A 131 -19.54 -7.06 -15.81
CA GLU A 131 -20.50 -8.14 -15.53
C GLU A 131 -21.93 -7.62 -15.29
N HIS A 132 -22.11 -6.44 -14.71
CA HIS A 132 -23.41 -5.93 -14.25
C HIS A 132 -23.66 -4.47 -14.67
N LEU A 133 -24.27 -4.27 -15.85
CA LEU A 133 -24.49 -2.94 -16.44
C LEU A 133 -25.39 -2.02 -15.59
N GLU A 134 -26.39 -2.55 -14.89
CA GLU A 134 -27.34 -1.75 -14.09
C GLU A 134 -26.70 -1.08 -12.86
N THR A 135 -25.55 -1.57 -12.40
CA THR A 135 -24.86 -1.08 -11.18
C THR A 135 -23.63 -0.22 -11.51
N THR A 136 -23.45 0.17 -12.77
CA THR A 136 -22.25 0.90 -13.25
C THR A 136 -21.98 2.18 -12.46
N SER A 137 -23.02 2.99 -12.21
CA SER A 137 -22.91 4.27 -11.50
C SER A 137 -22.34 4.08 -10.08
N TYR A 138 -22.79 3.04 -9.37
CA TYR A 138 -22.32 2.73 -8.02
C TYR A 138 -20.83 2.39 -7.99
N TRP A 139 -20.35 1.51 -8.88
CA TRP A 139 -18.95 1.09 -8.88
C TRP A 139 -17.99 2.20 -9.31
N VAL A 140 -18.41 3.06 -10.24
CA VAL A 140 -17.64 4.25 -10.65
C VAL A 140 -17.56 5.25 -9.49
N GLN A 141 -18.68 5.54 -8.83
CA GLN A 141 -18.71 6.41 -7.66
C GLN A 141 -17.88 5.83 -6.51
N PHE A 142 -17.95 4.52 -6.29
CA PHE A 142 -17.16 3.82 -5.29
C PHE A 142 -15.66 3.97 -5.56
N ALA A 143 -15.19 3.69 -6.78
CA ALA A 143 -13.79 3.88 -7.16
C ALA A 143 -13.34 5.33 -6.96
N ALA A 144 -14.14 6.30 -7.41
CA ALA A 144 -13.84 7.72 -7.24
C ALA A 144 -13.78 8.13 -5.75
N MET A 145 -14.67 7.59 -4.92
CA MET A 145 -14.71 7.87 -3.49
C MET A 145 -13.50 7.24 -2.78
N GLN A 146 -13.10 6.03 -3.13
CA GLN A 146 -11.92 5.38 -2.55
C GLN A 146 -10.62 6.11 -2.93
N ILE A 147 -10.46 6.50 -4.19
CA ILE A 147 -9.26 7.21 -4.67
C ILE A 147 -9.23 8.67 -4.18
N GLY A 148 -10.39 9.32 -4.07
CA GLY A 148 -10.48 10.72 -3.62
C GLY A 148 -10.49 10.84 -2.09
N ILE A 149 -11.51 10.26 -1.44
CA ILE A 149 -11.76 10.44 -0.01
C ILE A 149 -10.82 9.58 0.83
N GLY A 150 -10.47 8.36 0.40
CA GLY A 150 -9.60 7.46 1.15
C GLY A 150 -8.25 8.11 1.55
N PRO A 151 -7.46 8.59 0.58
CA PRO A 151 -6.22 9.31 0.86
C PRO A 151 -6.42 10.58 1.68
N LEU A 152 -7.48 11.36 1.40
CA LEU A 152 -7.78 12.57 2.17
C LEU A 152 -8.02 12.27 3.65
N VAL A 153 -8.85 11.27 3.95
CA VAL A 153 -9.13 10.83 5.32
C VAL A 153 -7.85 10.28 5.96
N GLY A 154 -7.08 9.46 5.25
CA GLY A 154 -5.80 8.94 5.73
C GLY A 154 -4.80 10.05 6.10
N ILE A 155 -4.64 11.05 5.23
CA ILE A 155 -3.79 12.23 5.48
C ILE A 155 -4.29 13.00 6.70
N CYS A 156 -5.60 13.26 6.79
CA CYS A 156 -6.20 13.98 7.92
C CYS A 156 -5.97 13.25 9.24
N VAL A 157 -6.27 11.95 9.30
CA VAL A 157 -6.09 11.13 10.51
C VAL A 157 -4.62 11.03 10.88
N GLY A 158 -3.73 10.77 9.92
CA GLY A 158 -2.29 10.71 10.15
C GLY A 158 -1.72 12.03 10.66
N TYR A 159 -2.13 13.17 10.08
CA TYR A 159 -1.69 14.49 10.52
C TYR A 159 -2.16 14.84 11.93
N ILE A 160 -3.45 14.59 12.23
CA ILE A 160 -4.02 14.83 13.56
C ILE A 160 -3.35 13.93 14.59
N GLY A 161 -3.19 12.63 14.30
CA GLY A 161 -2.51 11.68 15.17
C GLY A 161 -1.07 12.09 15.45
N GLY A 162 -0.31 12.48 14.41
CA GLY A 162 1.05 12.98 14.55
C GLY A 162 1.15 14.21 15.43
N LYS A 163 0.27 15.21 15.22
CA LYS A 163 0.18 16.42 16.05
C LYS A 163 -0.16 16.12 17.51
N LEU A 164 -1.03 15.14 17.76
CA LEU A 164 -1.38 14.73 19.12
C LEU A 164 -0.20 14.07 19.81
N ILE A 165 0.50 13.15 19.14
CA ILE A 165 1.71 12.49 19.68
C ILE A 165 2.79 13.54 19.98
N GLU A 166 3.02 14.48 19.07
CA GLU A 166 3.97 15.58 19.27
C GLU A 166 3.59 16.44 20.48
N ARG A 167 2.32 16.84 20.62
CA ARG A 167 1.83 17.60 21.77
C ARG A 167 1.97 16.83 23.07
N SER A 168 1.63 15.54 23.08
CA SER A 168 1.77 14.67 24.26
C SER A 168 3.23 14.49 24.67
N ALA A 169 4.15 14.40 23.70
CA ALA A 169 5.58 14.34 23.96
C ALA A 169 6.10 15.67 24.57
N ILE A 170 5.68 16.82 24.02
CA ILE A 170 6.04 18.15 24.55
C ILE A 170 5.53 18.34 25.99
N HIS A 171 4.34 17.85 26.31
CA HIS A 171 3.76 17.92 27.66
C HIS A 171 4.24 16.81 28.61
N LYS A 172 5.20 15.97 28.19
CA LYS A 172 5.75 14.83 28.95
C LYS A 172 4.71 13.80 29.40
N TRP A 173 3.58 13.69 28.69
CA TRP A 173 2.53 12.70 28.98
C TRP A 173 2.95 11.28 28.59
N ILE A 174 3.97 11.16 27.74
CA ILE A 174 4.56 9.90 27.30
C ILE A 174 6.03 9.93 27.70
N ARG A 175 6.50 8.92 28.46
CA ARG A 175 7.93 8.71 28.70
C ARG A 175 8.54 8.20 27.39
N THR A 176 9.25 9.06 26.67
CA THR A 176 10.11 8.63 25.56
C THR A 176 11.21 7.75 26.15
N ALA A 177 11.09 6.43 25.99
CA ALA A 177 12.19 5.52 26.26
C ALA A 177 13.26 5.78 25.19
N GLY A 178 14.30 6.52 25.56
CA GLY A 178 15.51 6.72 24.75
C GLY A 178 15.36 7.79 23.65
N THR A 179 15.94 8.95 23.91
CA THR A 179 16.59 9.85 22.95
C THR A 179 16.14 9.76 21.48
N ILE A 180 14.92 10.20 21.17
CA ILE A 180 14.67 10.76 19.84
C ILE A 180 15.04 12.24 19.97
N SER A 181 16.26 12.54 19.52
CA SER A 181 16.75 13.91 19.42
C SER A 181 15.79 14.73 18.56
N VAL A 182 14.96 15.56 19.19
CA VAL A 182 14.17 16.62 18.55
C VAL A 182 15.12 17.78 18.14
N ALA A 183 16.29 17.46 17.60
CA ALA A 183 17.30 18.42 17.15
C ALA A 183 17.44 18.45 15.61
N GLY A 184 16.40 18.03 14.89
CA GLY A 184 16.38 18.07 13.42
C GLY A 184 15.81 19.37 12.82
N PHE A 185 15.27 20.30 13.63
CA PHE A 185 14.61 21.51 13.13
C PHE A 185 15.14 22.81 13.75
N ARG A 186 16.38 22.79 14.26
CA ARG A 186 17.00 23.97 14.89
C ARG A 186 18.44 24.20 14.43
N TRP A 187 18.69 24.08 13.13
CA TRP A 187 19.92 24.54 12.46
C TRP A 187 19.63 24.92 10.99
N MET A 188 18.88 25.99 10.80
CA MET A 188 18.96 26.88 9.64
C MET A 188 18.35 28.20 10.11
N GLY A 189 19.12 29.27 9.95
CA GLY A 189 18.70 30.63 10.30
C GLY A 189 17.55 31.14 9.47
#